data_AF-A0AAE7BND4-F1
#
_entry.id   AF-A0AAE7BND4-F1
#
_cell.length_a   1.000
_cell.length_b   1.000
_cell.length_c   1.000
_cell.angle_alpha   90.00
_cell.angle_beta   90.00
_cell.angle_gamma   90.00
#
_symmetry.space_group_name_H-M   'P 1'
#
loop_
_entity.id
_entity.type
_entity.pdbx_description
1 polymer ?
#
loop_
_entity_poly.entity_id
_entity_poly.type
_entity_poly.pdbx_seq_one_letter_code
_entity_poly.pdbx_strand_id
1 'polypeptide(L)'
;MDQANETPERRSGRLRRARALYRNVSKRKTAWLLLKDTVNSCMEYRILGLAAEAAFFTLLSVPPLLLSLVGLLGYVDSWTGADTIASVEQNILEASRAVLTDQGVREIAQPILHDVTKGGSPDLISIGFLLALWSGSRAVNVFIDTITVMYGLDGVRGIVKTRLLAFGLFVVALLMGSVVLPLMVIGPDTLVSVVPWGENLIQLFYWPVILVLSVIFLTTLYHVSVPVRSPWIEDTPGALVALGMWVLGSFLLRIYLTNTVEGPTIYGSLAAPVAVLLWIGVSAFAVLVGAAVNAAIDRVWPSVATAAARAANDAAREERAAAARGQREESGEPGEPGAAEDADDPDMPSEFPERWSRFLPPEDVTGRLRGQARRGGTQEQEPQRDGRPLNGTPSPRPSAPPEPAYRPGDRSGDRDRDR
;
A
#
# COMPACT_ATOMS: atom_id res chain seq x y z
N MET A 1 -1.01 40.89 31.60
CA MET A 1 -1.50 39.75 32.41
C MET A 1 -3.01 39.75 32.32
N ASP A 2 -3.56 39.06 31.32
CA ASP A 2 -5.00 38.77 31.28
C ASP A 2 -5.21 37.49 30.45
N GLN A 3 -4.95 36.36 31.10
CA GLN A 3 -5.31 35.03 30.62
C GLN A 3 -5.95 34.33 31.81
N ALA A 4 -7.28 34.30 31.86
CA ALA A 4 -7.99 33.30 32.65
C ALA A 4 -9.42 33.16 32.17
N ASN A 5 -9.80 31.89 31.97
CA ASN A 5 -11.14 31.37 32.18
C ASN A 5 -12.08 31.28 30.95
N GLU A 6 -11.69 30.51 29.93
CA GLU A 6 -12.69 29.77 29.15
C GLU A 6 -13.03 28.46 29.86
N THR A 7 -14.27 28.35 30.31
CA THR A 7 -14.78 27.26 31.15
C THR A 7 -15.04 25.96 30.35
N PRO A 8 -14.90 24.77 30.98
CA PRO A 8 -15.13 23.47 30.34
C PRO A 8 -16.59 23.17 29.93
N GLU A 9 -17.55 24.06 30.25
CA GLU A 9 -18.99 23.83 29.98
C GLU A 9 -19.37 23.86 28.49
N ARG A 10 -18.70 24.67 27.66
CA ARG A 10 -19.02 24.78 26.21
C ARG A 10 -18.73 23.48 25.43
N ARG A 11 -17.73 22.70 25.85
CA ARG A 11 -17.34 21.42 25.19
C ARG A 11 -18.33 20.28 25.47
N SER A 12 -18.88 20.22 26.68
CA SER A 12 -19.89 19.25 27.12
C SER A 12 -21.18 19.30 26.26
N GLY A 13 -21.56 20.49 25.77
CA GLY A 13 -22.77 20.70 24.98
C GLY A 13 -22.75 20.07 23.57
N ARG A 14 -21.59 20.00 22.90
CA ARG A 14 -21.49 19.43 21.54
C ARG A 14 -21.61 17.90 21.56
N LEU A 15 -20.96 17.23 22.51
CA LEU A 15 -21.04 15.78 22.68
C LEU A 15 -22.46 15.32 23.06
N ARG A 16 -23.19 16.13 23.86
CA ARG A 16 -24.61 15.89 24.15
C ARG A 16 -25.51 16.06 22.91
N ARG A 17 -25.21 17.00 22.01
CA ARG A 17 -25.96 17.21 20.75
C ARG A 17 -25.75 16.07 19.74
N ALA A 18 -24.53 15.56 19.60
CA ALA A 18 -24.24 14.42 18.72
C ALA A 18 -25.00 13.15 19.15
N ARG A 19 -25.03 12.86 20.46
CA ARG A 19 -25.83 11.75 21.03
C ARG A 19 -27.35 11.93 20.82
N ALA A 20 -27.85 13.17 20.77
CA ALA A 20 -29.27 13.45 20.58
C ALA A 20 -29.73 13.23 19.13
N LEU A 21 -28.84 13.40 18.15
CA LEU A 21 -29.15 13.23 16.71
C LEU A 21 -29.41 11.77 16.31
N TYR A 22 -28.77 10.81 16.97
CA TYR A 22 -28.89 9.37 16.63
C TYR A 22 -29.89 8.59 17.49
N ARG A 23 -30.46 9.21 18.54
CA ARG A 23 -31.33 8.52 19.49
C ARG A 23 -32.71 8.13 18.91
N ASN A 24 -33.17 8.83 17.86
CA ASN A 24 -34.50 8.62 17.25
C ASN A 24 -34.44 8.28 15.75
N VAL A 25 -33.30 7.77 15.25
CA VAL A 25 -33.13 7.43 13.83
C VAL A 25 -33.39 5.94 13.62
N SER A 26 -34.20 5.59 12.61
CA SER A 26 -34.41 4.19 12.22
C SER A 26 -33.08 3.49 11.98
N LYS A 27 -32.92 2.25 12.47
CA LYS A 27 -31.70 1.43 12.30
C LYS A 27 -31.21 1.39 10.85
N ARG A 28 -32.14 1.40 9.87
CA ARG A 28 -31.82 1.43 8.43
C ARG A 28 -31.16 2.75 8.00
N LYS A 29 -31.66 3.89 8.51
CA LYS A 29 -31.10 5.21 8.18
C LYS A 29 -29.75 5.41 8.85
N THR A 30 -29.54 4.90 10.06
CA THR A 30 -28.22 4.88 10.72
C THR A 30 -27.21 4.04 9.95
N ALA A 31 -27.59 2.82 9.54
CA ALA A 31 -26.72 1.96 8.73
C ALA A 31 -26.37 2.61 7.37
N TRP A 32 -27.34 3.24 6.71
CA TRP A 32 -27.09 3.98 5.46
C TRP A 32 -26.14 5.17 5.66
N LEU A 33 -26.30 5.92 6.74
CA LEU A 33 -25.42 7.05 7.06
C LEU A 33 -23.99 6.57 7.35
N LEU A 34 -23.82 5.49 8.13
CA LEU A 34 -22.51 4.89 8.39
C LEU A 34 -21.85 4.38 7.12
N LEU A 35 -22.61 3.72 6.23
CA LEU A 35 -22.11 3.28 4.94
C LEU A 35 -21.66 4.47 4.09
N LYS A 36 -22.48 5.53 4.01
CA LYS A 36 -22.14 6.74 3.27
C LYS A 36 -20.89 7.42 3.84
N ASP A 37 -20.79 7.53 5.16
CA ASP A 37 -19.65 8.14 5.84
C ASP A 37 -18.37 7.33 5.65
N THR A 38 -18.49 5.99 5.69
CA THR A 38 -17.39 5.07 5.38
C THR A 38 -16.91 5.27 3.94
N VAL A 39 -17.83 5.25 2.95
CA VAL A 39 -17.48 5.43 1.54
C VAL A 39 -16.84 6.80 1.28
N ASN A 40 -17.39 7.85 1.86
CA ASN A 40 -16.81 9.19 1.76
C ASN A 40 -15.39 9.22 2.34
N SER A 41 -15.20 8.68 3.55
CA SER A 41 -13.88 8.57 4.18
C SER A 41 -12.91 7.75 3.32
N CYS A 42 -13.38 6.69 2.66
CA CYS A 42 -12.55 5.88 1.78
C CYS A 42 -12.01 6.67 0.58
N MET A 43 -12.85 7.57 0.03
CA MET A 43 -12.49 8.41 -1.10
C MET A 43 -11.57 9.57 -0.68
N GLU A 44 -11.93 10.27 0.39
CA GLU A 44 -11.17 11.37 1.01
C GLU A 44 -9.74 10.93 1.33
N TYR A 45 -9.58 9.80 2.03
CA TYR A 45 -8.26 9.29 2.39
C TYR A 45 -7.56 8.49 1.29
N ARG A 46 -8.07 8.49 0.05
CA ARG A 46 -7.48 7.76 -1.09
C ARG A 46 -7.10 6.31 -0.74
N ILE A 47 -7.99 5.58 -0.05
CA ILE A 47 -7.70 4.24 0.51
C ILE A 47 -7.15 3.28 -0.55
N LEU A 48 -7.62 3.36 -1.80
CA LEU A 48 -7.13 2.52 -2.89
C LEU A 48 -5.62 2.74 -3.16
N GLY A 49 -5.14 3.99 -3.08
CA GLY A 49 -3.73 4.31 -3.22
C GLY A 49 -2.89 3.76 -2.06
N LEU A 50 -3.37 3.94 -0.83
CA LEU A 50 -2.72 3.42 0.37
C LEU A 50 -2.71 1.89 0.42
N ALA A 51 -3.79 1.25 -0.04
CA ALA A 51 -3.84 -0.20 -0.20
C ALA A 51 -2.80 -0.69 -1.23
N ALA A 52 -2.64 0.02 -2.35
CA ALA A 52 -1.62 -0.28 -3.34
C ALA A 52 -0.20 -0.09 -2.78
N GLU A 53 0.04 0.96 -1.98
CA GLU A 53 1.32 1.16 -1.28
C GLU A 53 1.62 -0.01 -0.33
N ALA A 54 0.68 -0.37 0.53
CA ALA A 54 0.82 -1.50 1.45
C ALA A 54 1.06 -2.82 0.71
N ALA A 55 0.36 -3.04 -0.40
CA ALA A 55 0.52 -4.24 -1.22
C ALA A 55 1.88 -4.31 -1.90
N PHE A 56 2.37 -3.20 -2.45
CA PHE A 56 3.70 -3.11 -3.03
C PHE A 56 4.79 -3.48 -2.03
N PHE A 57 4.78 -2.88 -0.84
CA PHE A 57 5.79 -3.16 0.20
C PHE A 57 5.65 -4.57 0.79
N THR A 58 4.43 -5.10 0.87
CA THR A 58 4.20 -6.50 1.26
C THR A 58 4.79 -7.45 0.23
N LEU A 59 4.48 -7.28 -1.06
CA LEU A 59 5.01 -8.11 -2.14
C LEU A 59 6.53 -8.05 -2.20
N LEU A 60 7.12 -6.86 -2.06
CA LEU A 60 8.57 -6.66 -2.03
C LEU A 60 9.25 -7.39 -0.86
N SER A 61 8.53 -7.60 0.25
CA SER A 61 9.06 -8.33 1.42
C SER A 61 9.09 -9.85 1.23
N VAL A 62 8.23 -10.42 0.37
CA VAL A 62 8.00 -11.87 0.29
C VAL A 62 9.24 -12.64 -0.20
N PRO A 63 9.85 -12.35 -1.36
CA PRO A 63 11.01 -13.10 -1.83
C PRO A 63 12.18 -13.12 -0.85
N PRO A 64 12.66 -11.98 -0.31
CA PRO A 64 13.78 -12.00 0.62
C PRO A 64 13.41 -12.66 1.95
N LEU A 65 12.15 -12.56 2.41
CA LEU A 65 11.69 -13.26 3.61
C LEU A 65 11.75 -14.79 3.43
N LEU A 66 11.28 -15.29 2.28
CA LEU A 66 11.30 -16.72 1.96
C LEU A 66 12.73 -17.24 1.89
N LEU A 67 13.62 -16.52 1.20
CA LEU A 67 15.04 -16.89 1.12
C LEU A 67 15.70 -16.94 2.50
N SER A 68 15.44 -15.95 3.35
CA SER A 68 15.99 -15.94 4.71
C SER A 68 15.45 -17.07 5.57
N LEU A 69 14.17 -17.41 5.44
CA LEU A 69 13.55 -18.52 6.16
C LEU A 69 14.15 -19.86 5.72
N VAL A 70 14.31 -20.08 4.42
CA VAL A 70 14.94 -21.30 3.87
C VAL A 70 16.40 -21.40 4.30
N GLY A 71 17.15 -20.29 4.25
CA GLY A 71 18.54 -20.30 4.70
C GLY A 71 18.68 -20.60 6.18
N LEU A 72 17.79 -20.05 7.01
CA LEU A 72 17.74 -20.37 8.44
C LEU A 72 17.41 -21.85 8.68
N LEU A 73 16.46 -22.41 7.92
CA LEU A 73 16.19 -23.85 7.93
C LEU A 73 17.41 -24.67 7.49
N GLY A 74 18.15 -24.21 6.48
CA GLY A 74 19.50 -24.66 6.08
C GLY A 74 20.41 -24.96 7.25
N TYR A 75 20.61 -23.94 8.07
CA TYR A 75 21.45 -24.04 9.27
C TYR A 75 20.85 -24.97 10.33
N VAL A 76 19.54 -24.92 10.56
CA VAL A 76 18.88 -25.78 11.55
C VAL A 76 18.98 -27.25 11.14
N ASP A 77 18.72 -27.60 9.89
CA ASP A 77 18.76 -28.98 9.39
C ASP A 77 20.19 -29.54 9.42
N SER A 78 21.21 -28.71 9.13
CA SER A 78 22.62 -29.10 9.30
C SER A 78 22.96 -29.47 10.76
N TRP A 79 22.21 -28.91 11.71
CA TRP A 79 22.38 -29.16 13.14
C TRP A 79 21.51 -30.30 13.65
N THR A 80 20.29 -30.47 13.12
CA THR A 80 19.30 -31.46 13.59
C THR A 80 19.23 -32.74 12.77
N GLY A 81 19.70 -32.73 11.50
CA GLY A 81 19.67 -33.87 10.58
C GLY A 81 18.26 -34.33 10.19
N ALA A 82 17.31 -33.40 10.02
CA ALA A 82 15.88 -33.69 9.89
C ALA A 82 15.39 -33.84 8.45
N ASP A 83 16.27 -33.74 7.43
CA ASP A 83 15.98 -33.85 5.98
C ASP A 83 14.74 -33.06 5.50
N THR A 84 14.35 -32.02 6.25
CA THR A 84 13.07 -31.34 6.04
C THR A 84 13.20 -30.26 4.97
N ILE A 85 14.43 -29.84 4.64
CA ILE A 85 14.71 -28.80 3.64
C ILE A 85 14.29 -29.21 2.24
N ALA A 86 14.51 -30.47 1.85
CA ALA A 86 14.27 -30.90 0.48
C ALA A 86 12.81 -30.72 0.06
N SER A 87 11.86 -30.94 0.99
CA SER A 87 10.43 -30.73 0.72
C SER A 87 10.08 -29.25 0.62
N VAL A 88 10.66 -28.41 1.48
CA VAL A 88 10.44 -26.96 1.48
C VAL A 88 11.02 -26.32 0.21
N GLU A 89 12.23 -26.72 -0.20
CA GLU A 89 12.88 -26.26 -1.43
C GLU A 89 12.05 -26.62 -2.66
N GLN A 90 11.54 -27.86 -2.74
CA GLN A 90 10.67 -28.29 -3.83
C GLN A 90 9.38 -27.48 -3.89
N ASN A 91 8.71 -27.26 -2.76
CA ASN A 91 7.49 -26.46 -2.69
C ASN A 91 7.72 -25.00 -3.14
N ILE A 92 8.86 -24.41 -2.78
CA ILE A 92 9.20 -23.04 -3.18
C ILE A 92 9.53 -22.97 -4.67
N LEU A 93 10.24 -23.96 -5.22
CA LEU A 93 10.50 -24.04 -6.65
C LEU A 93 9.20 -24.23 -7.45
N GLU A 94 8.28 -25.06 -6.96
CA GLU A 94 6.97 -25.24 -7.56
C GLU A 94 6.13 -23.96 -7.51
N ALA A 95 6.09 -23.28 -6.37
CA ALA A 95 5.45 -21.97 -6.25
C ALA A 95 6.12 -20.91 -7.16
N SER A 96 7.44 -20.97 -7.32
CA SER A 96 8.19 -20.05 -8.19
C SER A 96 7.85 -20.25 -9.66
N ARG A 97 7.54 -21.48 -10.10
CA ARG A 97 7.08 -21.75 -11.49
C ARG A 97 5.73 -21.14 -11.81
N ALA A 98 4.91 -20.86 -10.79
CA ALA A 98 3.69 -20.10 -11.01
C ALA A 98 4.02 -18.65 -11.40
N VAL A 99 5.08 -18.07 -10.84
CA VAL A 99 5.40 -16.63 -10.92
C VAL A 99 6.48 -16.28 -11.95
N LEU A 100 7.42 -17.19 -12.20
CA LEU A 100 8.58 -17.00 -13.06
C LEU A 100 8.49 -17.91 -14.29
N THR A 101 9.21 -17.53 -15.35
CA THR A 101 9.43 -18.43 -16.49
C THR A 101 10.27 -19.63 -16.06
N ASP A 102 10.16 -20.75 -16.79
CA ASP A 102 11.04 -21.91 -16.57
C ASP A 102 12.52 -21.54 -16.60
N GLN A 103 12.90 -20.58 -17.47
CA GLN A 103 14.24 -20.04 -17.52
C GLN A 103 14.59 -19.29 -16.24
N GLY A 104 13.73 -18.37 -15.77
CA GLY A 104 13.95 -17.66 -14.51
C GLY A 104 14.03 -18.58 -13.29
N VAL A 105 13.24 -19.66 -13.26
CA VAL A 105 13.34 -20.66 -12.19
C VAL A 105 14.69 -21.39 -12.24
N ARG A 106 15.10 -21.89 -13.40
CA ARG A 106 16.34 -22.68 -13.54
C ARG A 106 17.61 -21.85 -13.43
N GLU A 107 17.62 -20.63 -13.96
CA GLU A 107 18.82 -19.79 -14.03
C GLU A 107 18.96 -18.83 -12.85
N ILE A 108 17.87 -18.52 -12.12
CA ILE A 108 17.89 -17.55 -11.02
C ILE A 108 17.42 -18.18 -9.71
N ALA A 109 16.18 -18.67 -9.65
CA ALA A 109 15.59 -19.11 -8.38
C ALA A 109 16.28 -20.34 -7.80
N GLN A 110 16.52 -21.37 -8.63
CA GLN A 110 17.13 -22.63 -8.21
C GLN A 110 18.58 -22.47 -7.74
N PRO A 111 19.48 -21.76 -8.45
CA PRO A 111 20.84 -21.50 -7.95
C PRO A 111 20.83 -20.74 -6.63
N ILE A 112 20.02 -19.68 -6.50
CA ILE A 112 19.94 -18.89 -5.27
C ILE A 112 19.45 -19.75 -4.09
N LEU A 113 18.41 -20.56 -4.28
CA LEU A 113 17.90 -21.45 -3.24
C LEU A 113 18.94 -22.46 -2.80
N HIS A 114 19.62 -23.11 -3.75
CA HIS A 114 20.66 -24.10 -3.48
C HIS A 114 21.89 -23.50 -2.78
N ASP A 115 22.29 -22.29 -3.15
CA ASP A 115 23.41 -21.58 -2.50
C ASP A 115 23.07 -21.17 -1.06
N VAL A 116 21.81 -20.85 -0.81
CA VAL A 116 21.30 -20.47 0.52
C VAL A 116 21.13 -21.70 1.43
N THR A 117 20.67 -22.84 0.90
CA THR A 117 20.49 -24.08 1.69
C THR A 117 21.80 -24.77 2.04
N LYS A 118 22.83 -24.68 1.19
CA LYS A 118 24.14 -25.30 1.44
C LYS A 118 25.05 -24.52 2.39
N GLY A 119 24.54 -23.49 3.07
CA GLY A 119 25.26 -22.72 4.07
C GLY A 119 26.32 -21.76 3.50
N GLY A 120 26.37 -21.56 2.19
CA GLY A 120 27.38 -20.71 1.53
C GLY A 120 27.18 -19.21 1.68
N SER A 121 26.00 -18.78 2.16
CA SER A 121 25.53 -17.39 1.98
C SER A 121 24.88 -16.74 3.22
N PRO A 122 25.53 -16.73 4.41
CA PRO A 122 24.99 -16.06 5.61
C PRO A 122 24.75 -14.56 5.39
N ASP A 123 25.54 -13.91 4.54
CA ASP A 123 25.39 -12.51 4.18
C ASP A 123 24.07 -12.26 3.43
N LEU A 124 23.73 -13.10 2.44
CA LEU A 124 22.50 -12.99 1.68
C LEU A 124 21.28 -13.25 2.56
N ILE A 125 21.35 -14.24 3.46
CA ILE A 125 20.28 -14.55 4.42
C ILE A 125 20.01 -13.34 5.32
N SER A 126 21.07 -12.74 5.86
CA SER A 126 20.97 -11.60 6.78
C SER A 126 20.48 -10.34 6.08
N ILE A 127 21.04 -10.01 4.91
CA ILE A 127 20.63 -8.84 4.11
C ILE A 127 19.19 -9.00 3.63
N GLY A 128 18.82 -10.18 3.12
CA GLY A 128 17.46 -10.52 2.74
C GLY A 128 16.49 -10.33 3.90
N PHE A 129 16.86 -10.81 5.09
CA PHE A 129 15.99 -10.71 6.26
C PHE A 129 15.77 -9.25 6.65
N LEU A 130 16.82 -8.43 6.64
CA LEU A 130 16.72 -7.01 6.92
C LEU A 130 15.87 -6.27 5.89
N LEU A 131 16.00 -6.59 4.59
CA LEU A 131 15.19 -6.01 3.52
C LEU A 131 13.72 -6.41 3.65
N ALA A 132 13.45 -7.68 3.94
CA ALA A 132 12.11 -8.19 4.17
C ALA A 132 11.45 -7.49 5.36
N LEU A 133 12.19 -7.38 6.47
CA LEU A 133 11.72 -6.75 7.70
C LEU A 133 11.48 -5.26 7.52
N TRP A 134 12.37 -4.56 6.81
CA TRP A 134 12.19 -3.16 6.46
C TRP A 134 10.95 -2.95 5.58
N SER A 135 10.84 -3.70 4.49
CA SER A 135 9.73 -3.59 3.53
C SER A 135 8.39 -3.95 4.18
N GLY A 136 8.33 -5.07 4.90
CA GLY A 136 7.15 -5.52 5.60
C GLY A 136 6.71 -4.56 6.72
N SER A 137 7.65 -4.05 7.52
CA SER A 137 7.34 -3.02 8.52
C SER A 137 6.81 -1.73 7.88
N ARG A 138 7.24 -1.40 6.67
CA ARG A 138 6.71 -0.26 5.92
C ARG A 138 5.27 -0.49 5.48
N ALA A 139 4.92 -1.69 4.99
CA ALA A 139 3.52 -2.02 4.70
C ALA A 139 2.62 -1.91 5.94
N VAL A 140 3.07 -2.41 7.08
CA VAL A 140 2.33 -2.30 8.35
C VAL A 140 2.21 -0.84 8.81
N ASN A 141 3.24 -0.04 8.60
CA ASN A 141 3.21 1.39 8.91
C ASN A 141 2.12 2.13 8.12
N VAL A 142 1.88 1.76 6.85
CA VAL A 142 0.78 2.32 6.05
C VAL A 142 -0.56 2.07 6.74
N PHE A 143 -0.82 0.84 7.22
CA PHE A 143 -2.04 0.55 7.97
C PHE A 143 -2.15 1.41 9.24
N ILE A 144 -1.09 1.44 10.07
CA ILE A 144 -1.11 2.18 11.35
C ILE A 144 -1.36 3.66 11.12
N ASP A 145 -0.63 4.28 10.19
CA ASP A 145 -0.76 5.72 9.90
C ASP A 145 -2.16 6.02 9.37
N THR A 146 -2.65 5.23 8.40
CA THR A 146 -3.97 5.41 7.81
C THR A 146 -5.08 5.28 8.84
N ILE A 147 -5.04 4.24 9.69
CA ILE A 147 -6.00 4.05 10.78
C ILE A 147 -5.95 5.24 11.74
N THR A 148 -4.76 5.69 12.13
CA THR A 148 -4.59 6.81 13.06
C THR A 148 -5.18 8.11 12.51
N VAL A 149 -4.95 8.38 11.21
CA VAL A 149 -5.50 9.54 10.49
C VAL A 149 -7.02 9.48 10.42
N MET A 150 -7.61 8.33 10.08
CA MET A 150 -9.08 8.16 10.00
C MET A 150 -9.79 8.49 11.32
N TYR A 151 -9.13 8.20 12.43
CA TYR A 151 -9.60 8.53 13.78
C TYR A 151 -9.39 10.01 14.17
N GLY A 152 -8.66 10.79 13.38
CA GLY A 152 -8.31 12.20 13.63
C GLY A 152 -7.22 12.37 14.70
N LEU A 153 -6.35 11.36 14.86
CA LEU A 153 -5.34 11.30 15.91
C LEU A 153 -3.91 11.27 15.36
N ASP A 154 -3.73 11.73 14.12
CA ASP A 154 -2.41 11.90 13.52
C ASP A 154 -1.56 12.90 14.31
N GLY A 155 -0.25 12.67 14.32
CA GLY A 155 0.70 13.49 15.06
C GLY A 155 0.69 13.30 16.59
N VAL A 156 -0.28 12.57 17.16
CA VAL A 156 -0.30 12.23 18.61
C VAL A 156 0.84 11.29 18.97
N ARG A 157 1.14 10.32 18.09
CA ARG A 157 2.26 9.40 18.24
C ARG A 157 3.45 9.91 17.42
N GLY A 158 4.59 10.13 18.07
CA GLY A 158 5.81 10.54 17.39
C GLY A 158 6.34 9.46 16.43
N ILE A 159 7.04 9.90 15.38
CA ILE A 159 7.51 9.06 14.25
C ILE A 159 8.25 7.80 14.71
N VAL A 160 9.13 7.92 15.71
CA VAL A 160 9.93 6.79 16.21
C VAL A 160 9.04 5.74 16.88
N LYS A 161 8.06 6.17 17.69
CA LYS A 161 7.14 5.24 18.38
C LYS A 161 6.23 4.54 17.37
N THR A 162 5.77 5.24 16.35
CA THR A 162 4.97 4.65 15.26
C THR A 162 5.77 3.62 14.47
N ARG A 163 7.04 3.91 14.15
CA ARG A 163 7.93 2.96 13.46
C ARG A 163 8.25 1.72 14.28
N LEU A 164 8.53 1.87 15.56
CA LEU A 164 8.74 0.73 16.47
C LEU A 164 7.47 -0.13 16.59
N LEU A 165 6.29 0.50 16.63
CA LEU A 165 5.04 -0.24 16.62
C LEU A 165 4.82 -1.01 15.31
N ALA A 166 5.06 -0.37 14.17
CA ALA A 166 4.93 -1.01 12.86
C ALA A 166 5.83 -2.24 12.74
N PHE A 167 7.06 -2.12 13.21
CA PHE A 167 7.99 -3.24 13.30
C PHE A 167 7.47 -4.36 14.22
N GLY A 168 7.01 -4.03 15.43
CA GLY A 168 6.49 -5.02 16.37
C GLY A 168 5.25 -5.74 15.84
N LEU A 169 4.30 -5.01 15.25
CA LEU A 169 3.11 -5.60 14.62
C LEU A 169 3.45 -6.44 13.40
N PHE A 170 4.48 -6.07 12.63
CA PHE A 170 4.97 -6.92 11.54
C PHE A 170 5.55 -8.24 12.06
N VAL A 171 6.34 -8.23 13.15
CA VAL A 171 6.83 -9.47 13.77
C VAL A 171 5.67 -10.34 14.27
N VAL A 172 4.66 -9.75 14.91
CA VAL A 172 3.44 -10.48 15.31
C VAL A 172 2.71 -11.04 14.08
N ALA A 173 2.59 -10.26 13.01
CA ALA A 173 1.99 -10.72 11.76
C ALA A 173 2.76 -11.89 11.13
N LEU A 174 4.10 -11.88 11.20
CA LEU A 174 4.93 -13.00 10.75
C LEU A 174 4.71 -14.26 11.58
N LEU A 175 4.71 -14.14 12.92
CA LEU A 175 4.48 -15.27 13.84
C LEU A 175 3.07 -15.84 13.69
N MET A 176 2.08 -14.98 13.48
CA MET A 176 0.71 -15.41 13.27
C MET A 176 0.51 -15.99 11.87
N GLY A 177 1.10 -15.37 10.85
CA GLY A 177 1.07 -15.81 9.46
C GLY A 177 1.76 -17.16 9.26
N SER A 178 2.84 -17.46 9.98
CA SER A 178 3.52 -18.76 9.93
C SER A 178 2.66 -19.91 10.44
N VAL A 179 1.62 -19.62 11.22
CA VAL A 179 0.64 -20.61 11.69
C VAL A 179 -0.61 -20.59 10.82
N VAL A 180 -1.21 -19.42 10.61
CA VAL A 180 -2.52 -19.27 9.97
C VAL A 180 -2.46 -19.57 8.47
N LEU A 181 -1.43 -19.12 7.74
CA LEU A 181 -1.36 -19.32 6.29
C LEU A 181 -1.18 -20.80 5.91
N PRO A 182 -0.26 -21.58 6.51
CA PRO A 182 -0.16 -23.01 6.22
C PRO A 182 -1.46 -23.76 6.57
N LEU A 183 -2.10 -23.42 7.68
CA LEU A 183 -3.41 -23.97 8.03
C LEU A 183 -4.43 -23.63 6.94
N MET A 184 -4.49 -22.40 6.47
CA MET A 184 -5.43 -22.04 5.40
C MET A 184 -5.18 -22.83 4.09
N VAL A 185 -3.92 -23.12 3.75
CA VAL A 185 -3.53 -23.81 2.49
C VAL A 185 -3.75 -25.33 2.56
N ILE A 186 -3.35 -25.97 3.67
CA ILE A 186 -3.33 -27.43 3.80
C ILE A 186 -4.76 -28.01 3.92
N GLY A 187 -5.69 -27.25 4.52
CA GLY A 187 -7.07 -27.69 4.72
C GLY A 187 -7.25 -28.74 5.84
N PRO A 188 -8.51 -28.98 6.26
CA PRO A 188 -8.81 -29.84 7.40
C PRO A 188 -8.44 -31.31 7.17
N ASP A 189 -8.59 -31.82 5.94
CA ASP A 189 -8.41 -33.25 5.63
C ASP A 189 -6.97 -33.72 5.86
N THR A 190 -5.99 -32.90 5.50
CA THR A 190 -4.57 -33.20 5.75
C THR A 190 -4.20 -33.02 7.23
N LEU A 191 -4.90 -32.17 7.99
CA LEU A 191 -4.66 -32.09 9.43
C LEU A 191 -5.21 -33.33 10.17
N VAL A 192 -6.33 -33.87 9.71
CA VAL A 192 -6.92 -35.11 10.21
C VAL A 192 -6.00 -36.32 9.96
N SER A 193 -5.29 -36.38 8.83
CA SER A 193 -4.38 -37.49 8.54
C SER A 193 -3.17 -37.55 9.50
N VAL A 194 -2.76 -36.41 10.07
CA VAL A 194 -1.68 -36.32 11.07
C VAL A 194 -2.19 -36.56 12.49
N VAL A 195 -3.43 -36.14 12.80
CA VAL A 195 -4.06 -36.26 14.13
C VAL A 195 -5.41 -36.99 14.03
N PRO A 196 -5.41 -38.32 13.84
CA PRO A 196 -6.64 -39.07 13.51
C PRO A 196 -7.62 -39.23 14.67
N TRP A 197 -7.22 -38.98 15.92
CA TRP A 197 -8.07 -39.15 17.11
C TRP A 197 -9.04 -37.98 17.37
N GLY A 198 -9.07 -36.97 16.47
CA GLY A 198 -9.85 -35.75 16.62
C GLY A 198 -10.64 -35.33 15.38
N GLU A 199 -10.88 -36.22 14.40
CA GLU A 199 -11.48 -35.89 13.10
C GLU A 199 -12.69 -34.96 13.18
N ASN A 200 -13.72 -35.37 13.95
CA ASN A 200 -14.95 -34.59 14.11
C ASN A 200 -14.71 -33.20 14.73
N LEU A 201 -13.76 -33.09 15.66
CA LEU A 201 -13.41 -31.81 16.28
C LEU A 201 -12.62 -30.94 15.31
N ILE A 202 -11.67 -31.52 14.59
CA ILE A 202 -10.86 -30.80 13.61
C ILE A 202 -11.76 -30.24 12.52
N GLN A 203 -12.58 -31.08 11.87
CA GLN A 203 -13.49 -30.63 10.80
C GLN A 203 -14.45 -29.53 11.29
N LEU A 204 -14.98 -29.63 12.51
CA LEU A 204 -15.91 -28.66 13.06
C LEU A 204 -15.24 -27.33 13.45
N PHE A 205 -14.07 -27.38 14.10
CA PHE A 205 -13.42 -26.20 14.66
C PHE A 205 -12.37 -25.56 13.74
N TYR A 206 -11.98 -26.20 12.63
CA TYR A 206 -10.95 -25.70 11.71
C TYR A 206 -11.19 -24.26 11.25
N TRP A 207 -12.31 -24.06 10.55
CA TRP A 207 -12.69 -22.77 9.99
C TRP A 207 -13.02 -21.75 11.06
N PRO A 208 -13.78 -22.08 12.14
CA PRO A 208 -13.96 -21.18 13.26
C PRO A 208 -12.66 -20.70 13.89
N VAL A 209 -11.67 -21.58 14.09
CA VAL A 209 -10.37 -21.21 14.67
C VAL A 209 -9.64 -20.23 13.76
N ILE A 210 -9.55 -20.51 12.46
CA ILE A 210 -8.91 -19.61 11.48
C ILE A 210 -9.62 -18.25 11.47
N LEU A 211 -10.95 -18.24 11.43
CA LEU A 211 -11.73 -17.01 11.46
C LEU A 211 -11.53 -16.22 12.77
N VAL A 212 -11.59 -16.88 13.92
CA VAL A 212 -11.38 -16.23 15.23
C VAL A 212 -9.98 -15.66 15.34
N LEU A 213 -8.95 -16.40 14.93
CA LEU A 213 -7.58 -15.90 14.88
C LEU A 213 -7.48 -14.68 13.95
N SER A 214 -8.13 -14.71 12.78
CA SER A 214 -8.11 -13.60 11.83
C SER A 214 -8.81 -12.36 12.38
N VAL A 215 -9.96 -12.53 13.06
CA VAL A 215 -10.66 -11.43 13.76
C VAL A 215 -9.80 -10.88 14.89
N ILE A 216 -9.15 -11.73 15.69
CA ILE A 216 -8.26 -11.30 16.78
C ILE A 216 -7.11 -10.48 16.23
N PHE A 217 -6.48 -10.93 15.14
CA PHE A 217 -5.40 -10.22 14.47
C PHE A 217 -5.84 -8.84 13.97
N LEU A 218 -6.92 -8.78 13.19
CA LEU A 218 -7.45 -7.53 12.63
C LEU A 218 -7.88 -6.55 13.73
N THR A 219 -8.60 -7.04 14.73
CA THR A 219 -9.04 -6.22 15.87
C THR A 219 -7.83 -5.69 16.63
N THR A 220 -6.78 -6.50 16.82
CA THR A 220 -5.53 -6.05 17.46
C THR A 220 -4.80 -5.00 16.63
N LEU A 221 -4.74 -5.19 15.30
CA LEU A 221 -4.17 -4.21 14.38
C LEU A 221 -4.89 -2.86 14.52
N TYR A 222 -6.22 -2.84 14.50
CA TYR A 222 -7.00 -1.61 14.66
C TYR A 222 -6.81 -0.99 16.03
N HIS A 223 -6.94 -1.79 17.09
CA HIS A 223 -6.87 -1.35 18.47
C HIS A 223 -5.54 -0.69 18.80
N VAL A 224 -4.43 -1.31 18.40
CA VAL A 224 -3.08 -0.84 18.73
C VAL A 224 -2.62 0.32 17.83
N SER A 225 -3.19 0.41 16.62
CA SER A 225 -2.92 1.54 15.72
C SER A 225 -3.38 2.86 16.34
N VAL A 226 -4.55 2.86 16.99
CA VAL A 226 -5.09 4.04 17.66
C VAL A 226 -4.26 4.38 18.93
N PRO A 227 -3.76 5.62 19.10
CA PRO A 227 -2.86 5.99 20.19
C PRO A 227 -3.54 6.19 21.56
N VAL A 228 -4.82 5.85 21.67
CA VAL A 228 -5.64 5.98 22.88
C VAL A 228 -6.29 4.66 23.25
N ARG A 229 -6.53 4.44 24.53
CA ARG A 229 -7.12 3.18 25.00
C ARG A 229 -8.66 3.26 24.99
N SER A 230 -9.26 2.63 23.99
CA SER A 230 -10.67 2.23 23.97
C SER A 230 -10.82 0.77 24.43
N PRO A 231 -12.04 0.28 24.70
CA PRO A 231 -12.29 -1.15 24.80
C PRO A 231 -11.99 -1.87 23.47
N TRP A 232 -11.17 -2.93 23.51
CA TRP A 232 -10.80 -3.73 22.32
C TRP A 232 -12.00 -4.25 21.52
N ILE A 233 -13.13 -4.48 22.18
CA ILE A 233 -14.35 -4.98 21.53
C ILE A 233 -14.97 -3.97 20.56
N GLU A 234 -14.68 -2.67 20.72
CA GLU A 234 -15.18 -1.61 19.84
C GLU A 234 -14.60 -1.73 18.42
N ASP A 235 -13.44 -2.37 18.26
CA ASP A 235 -12.77 -2.55 16.97
C ASP A 235 -13.23 -3.81 16.21
N THR A 236 -14.02 -4.68 16.85
CA THR A 236 -14.48 -5.96 16.26
C THR A 236 -15.43 -5.81 15.06
N PRO A 237 -16.35 -4.83 14.98
CA PRO A 237 -17.25 -4.69 13.83
C PRO A 237 -16.49 -4.46 12.52
N GLY A 238 -15.47 -3.61 12.54
CA GLY A 238 -14.59 -3.36 11.39
C GLY A 238 -13.80 -4.59 10.97
N ALA A 239 -13.37 -5.43 11.92
CA ALA A 239 -12.68 -6.69 11.61
C ALA A 239 -13.60 -7.68 10.88
N LEU A 240 -14.88 -7.75 11.28
CA LEU A 240 -15.87 -8.57 10.58
C LEU A 240 -16.17 -8.03 9.17
N VAL A 241 -16.27 -6.71 9.02
CA VAL A 241 -16.45 -6.09 7.69
C VAL A 241 -15.23 -6.35 6.81
N ALA A 242 -14.01 -6.20 7.34
CA ALA A 242 -12.78 -6.48 6.61
C ALA A 242 -12.74 -7.94 6.12
N LEU A 243 -13.10 -8.91 6.98
CA LEU A 243 -13.18 -10.31 6.58
C LEU A 243 -14.23 -10.54 5.48
N GLY A 244 -15.43 -9.96 5.62
CA GLY A 244 -16.47 -10.07 4.59
C GLY A 244 -16.04 -9.47 3.25
N MET A 245 -15.42 -8.28 3.29
CA MET A 245 -14.88 -7.60 2.12
C MET A 245 -13.71 -8.37 1.49
N TRP A 246 -12.86 -8.99 2.30
CA TRP A 246 -11.75 -9.80 1.83
C TRP A 246 -12.23 -11.08 1.14
N VAL A 247 -13.23 -11.77 1.69
CA VAL A 247 -13.84 -12.95 1.05
C VAL A 247 -14.50 -12.55 -0.27
N LEU A 248 -15.32 -11.49 -0.26
CA LEU A 248 -15.97 -10.98 -1.46
C LEU A 248 -14.95 -10.55 -2.52
N GLY A 249 -13.94 -9.79 -2.11
CA GLY A 249 -12.88 -9.32 -2.98
C GLY A 249 -12.06 -10.46 -3.57
N SER A 250 -11.72 -11.47 -2.76
CA SER A 250 -11.01 -12.68 -3.22
C SER A 250 -11.85 -13.46 -4.23
N PHE A 251 -13.16 -13.58 -4.00
CA PHE A 251 -14.07 -14.23 -4.93
C PHE A 251 -14.18 -13.47 -6.27
N LEU A 252 -14.35 -12.14 -6.22
CA LEU A 252 -14.39 -11.30 -7.41
C LEU A 252 -13.06 -11.31 -8.17
N LEU A 253 -11.94 -11.26 -7.46
CA LEU A 253 -10.62 -11.36 -8.05
C LEU A 253 -10.41 -12.71 -8.73
N ARG A 254 -10.87 -13.81 -8.10
CA ARG A 254 -10.83 -15.13 -8.73
C ARG A 254 -11.58 -15.12 -10.06
N ILE A 255 -12.80 -14.58 -10.11
CA ILE A 255 -13.55 -14.46 -11.37
C ILE A 255 -12.78 -13.63 -12.41
N TYR A 256 -12.18 -12.52 -12.00
CA TYR A 256 -11.39 -11.67 -12.90
C TYR A 256 -10.18 -12.43 -13.48
N LEU A 257 -9.43 -13.13 -12.63
CA LEU A 257 -8.24 -13.89 -13.02
C LEU A 257 -8.61 -15.10 -13.90
N THR A 258 -9.65 -15.86 -13.56
CA THR A 258 -10.07 -17.00 -14.40
C THR A 258 -10.57 -16.57 -15.78
N ASN A 259 -11.09 -15.35 -15.92
CA ASN A 259 -11.58 -14.85 -17.21
C ASN A 259 -10.50 -14.10 -18.03
N THR A 260 -9.52 -13.48 -17.37
CA THR A 260 -8.55 -12.58 -18.02
C THR A 260 -7.14 -13.17 -18.07
N VAL A 261 -6.79 -14.01 -17.09
CA VAL A 261 -5.45 -14.57 -16.88
C VAL A 261 -5.38 -16.05 -17.26
N GLU A 262 -6.45 -16.82 -17.14
CA GLU A 262 -6.49 -18.20 -17.64
C GLU A 262 -6.83 -18.21 -19.16
N GLY A 263 -5.85 -17.88 -20.00
CA GLY A 263 -5.96 -17.86 -21.47
C GLY A 263 -4.64 -17.48 -22.16
N PRO A 264 -4.62 -17.19 -23.49
CA PRO A 264 -3.48 -16.53 -24.14
C PRO A 264 -3.35 -15.10 -23.61
N THR A 265 -2.71 -14.95 -22.46
CA THR A 265 -2.62 -13.65 -21.80
C THR A 265 -1.64 -12.75 -22.55
N ILE A 266 -1.98 -11.46 -22.66
CA ILE A 266 -1.04 -10.42 -23.07
C ILE A 266 0.08 -10.20 -22.03
N TYR A 267 -0.10 -10.73 -20.81
CA TYR A 267 0.82 -10.56 -19.69
C TYR A 267 1.90 -11.65 -19.62
N GLY A 268 1.71 -12.78 -20.31
CA GLY A 268 2.66 -13.89 -20.33
C GLY A 268 3.09 -14.31 -18.93
N SER A 269 4.40 -14.32 -18.68
CA SER A 269 4.99 -14.66 -17.37
C SER A 269 4.72 -13.64 -16.26
N LEU A 270 4.24 -12.44 -16.57
CA LEU A 270 3.91 -11.43 -15.54
C LEU A 270 2.52 -11.66 -14.92
N ALA A 271 1.71 -12.56 -15.47
CA ALA A 271 0.33 -12.71 -15.07
C ALA A 271 0.18 -13.14 -13.59
N ALA A 272 1.03 -14.06 -13.13
CA ALA A 272 1.01 -14.53 -11.75
C ALA A 272 1.52 -13.51 -10.71
N PRO A 273 2.68 -12.82 -10.90
CA PRO A 273 3.06 -11.76 -9.98
C PRO A 273 2.02 -10.64 -9.91
N VAL A 274 1.38 -10.31 -11.04
CA VAL A 274 0.25 -9.36 -11.06
C VAL A 274 -0.93 -9.90 -10.27
N ALA A 275 -1.30 -11.18 -10.42
CA ALA A 275 -2.37 -11.80 -9.64
C ALA A 275 -2.11 -11.75 -8.12
N VAL A 276 -0.87 -12.05 -7.70
CA VAL A 276 -0.47 -11.95 -6.28
C VAL A 276 -0.54 -10.50 -5.80
N LEU A 277 -0.01 -9.54 -6.57
CA LEU A 277 -0.09 -8.12 -6.22
C LEU A 277 -1.54 -7.64 -6.06
N LEU A 278 -2.42 -8.02 -6.99
CA LEU A 278 -3.85 -7.70 -6.93
C LEU A 278 -4.51 -8.34 -5.71
N TRP A 279 -4.18 -9.58 -5.39
CA TRP A 279 -4.75 -10.27 -4.22
C TRP A 279 -4.32 -9.61 -2.90
N ILE A 280 -3.03 -9.26 -2.78
CA ILE A 280 -2.53 -8.50 -1.63
C ILE A 280 -3.20 -7.11 -1.59
N GLY A 281 -3.37 -6.45 -2.74
CA GLY A 281 -4.05 -5.15 -2.88
C GLY A 281 -5.50 -5.19 -2.40
N VAL A 282 -6.27 -6.19 -2.84
CA VAL A 282 -7.65 -6.44 -2.38
C VAL A 282 -7.67 -6.70 -0.88
N SER A 283 -6.69 -7.43 -0.36
CA SER A 283 -6.57 -7.70 1.07
C SER A 283 -6.29 -6.45 1.88
N ALA A 284 -5.31 -5.64 1.47
CA ALA A 284 -5.01 -4.36 2.09
C ALA A 284 -6.21 -3.40 2.04
N PHE A 285 -6.92 -3.36 0.91
CA PHE A 285 -8.14 -2.57 0.75
C PHE A 285 -9.22 -3.01 1.73
N ALA A 286 -9.49 -4.31 1.84
CA ALA A 286 -10.48 -4.84 2.77
C ALA A 286 -10.16 -4.46 4.24
N VAL A 287 -8.88 -4.55 4.63
CA VAL A 287 -8.42 -4.13 5.97
C VAL A 287 -8.65 -2.65 6.22
N LEU A 288 -8.33 -1.78 5.24
CA LEU A 288 -8.53 -0.33 5.37
C LEU A 288 -10.01 0.06 5.37
N VAL A 289 -10.86 -0.63 4.60
CA VAL A 289 -12.33 -0.43 4.66
C VAL A 289 -12.87 -0.81 6.04
N GLY A 290 -12.41 -1.92 6.63
CA GLY A 290 -12.77 -2.29 8.00
C GLY A 290 -12.36 -1.24 9.03
N ALA A 291 -11.17 -0.65 8.88
CA ALA A 291 -10.73 0.47 9.71
C ALA A 291 -11.60 1.72 9.54
N ALA A 292 -11.97 2.06 8.30
CA ALA A 292 -12.86 3.19 8.01
C ALA A 292 -14.24 3.00 8.64
N VAL A 293 -14.77 1.76 8.67
CA VAL A 293 -16.02 1.45 9.39
C VAL A 293 -15.87 1.69 10.88
N ASN A 294 -14.79 1.23 11.51
CA ASN A 294 -14.55 1.48 12.94
C ASN A 294 -14.44 2.98 13.24
N ALA A 295 -13.72 3.73 12.41
CA ALA A 295 -13.61 5.18 12.56
C ALA A 295 -14.97 5.89 12.40
N ALA A 296 -15.81 5.47 11.44
CA ALA A 296 -17.15 6.01 11.27
C ALA A 296 -18.07 5.69 12.47
N ILE A 297 -17.96 4.47 13.03
CA ILE A 297 -18.68 4.08 14.26
C ILE A 297 -18.24 4.96 15.44
N ASP A 298 -16.94 5.18 15.62
CA ASP A 298 -16.41 6.06 16.69
C ASP A 298 -16.81 7.53 16.47
N ARG A 299 -16.91 8.05 15.24
CA ARG A 299 -17.42 9.41 15.01
C ARG A 299 -18.86 9.59 15.50
N VAL A 300 -19.71 8.56 15.32
CA VAL A 300 -21.12 8.59 15.72
C VAL A 300 -21.30 8.31 17.22
N TRP A 301 -20.58 7.32 17.74
CA TRP A 301 -20.61 6.91 19.15
C TRP A 301 -19.20 6.91 19.74
N PRO A 302 -18.61 8.09 19.96
CA PRO A 302 -17.21 8.17 20.37
C PRO A 302 -17.02 7.63 21.77
N SER A 303 -15.93 6.88 21.95
CA SER A 303 -15.44 6.56 23.28
C SER A 303 -15.01 7.86 23.99
N VAL A 304 -15.09 7.90 25.32
CA VAL A 304 -14.68 9.08 26.10
C VAL A 304 -13.20 9.40 25.84
N ALA A 305 -12.36 8.38 25.72
CA ALA A 305 -10.94 8.51 25.44
C ALA A 305 -10.69 9.09 24.04
N THR A 306 -11.36 8.55 23.01
CA THR A 306 -11.19 9.03 21.63
C THR A 306 -11.71 10.46 21.46
N ALA A 307 -12.88 10.78 22.03
CA ALA A 307 -13.44 12.12 21.98
C ALA A 307 -12.52 13.17 22.63
N ALA A 308 -11.99 12.86 23.81
CA ALA A 308 -11.10 13.76 24.53
C ALA A 308 -9.79 13.98 23.78
N ALA A 309 -9.21 12.91 23.22
CA ALA A 309 -7.96 12.99 22.48
C ALA A 309 -8.10 13.74 21.15
N ARG A 310 -9.19 13.52 20.40
CA ARG A 310 -9.47 14.26 19.17
C ARG A 310 -9.60 15.76 19.46
N ALA A 311 -10.37 16.12 20.49
CA ALA A 311 -10.53 17.51 20.89
C ALA A 311 -9.21 18.16 21.37
N ALA A 312 -8.31 17.39 21.99
CA ALA A 312 -6.98 17.87 22.36
C ALA A 312 -6.07 18.05 21.13
N ASN A 313 -6.14 17.12 20.17
CA ASN A 313 -5.38 17.19 18.92
C ASN A 313 -5.82 18.39 18.07
N ASP A 314 -7.12 18.63 17.95
CA ASP A 314 -7.70 19.75 17.22
C ASP A 314 -7.25 21.09 17.83
N ALA A 315 -7.29 21.22 19.16
CA ALA A 315 -6.81 22.42 19.85
C ALA A 315 -5.31 22.67 19.61
N ALA A 316 -4.49 21.62 19.67
CA ALA A 316 -3.06 21.73 19.38
C ALA A 316 -2.77 22.11 17.92
N ARG A 317 -3.64 21.69 16.97
CA ARG A 317 -3.55 22.10 15.56
C ARG A 317 -3.92 23.56 15.37
N GLU A 318 -4.99 24.02 16.00
CA GLU A 318 -5.42 25.42 15.98
C GLU A 318 -4.32 26.34 16.54
N GLU A 319 -3.70 25.96 17.66
CA GLU A 319 -2.57 26.70 18.25
C GLU A 319 -1.36 26.79 17.29
N ARG A 320 -1.00 25.68 16.63
CA ARG A 320 0.10 25.65 15.65
C ARG A 320 -0.23 26.51 14.42
N ALA A 321 -1.46 26.45 13.93
CA ALA A 321 -1.91 27.26 12.81
C ALA A 321 -1.89 28.75 13.14
N ALA A 322 -2.35 29.14 14.34
CA ALA A 322 -2.29 30.52 14.83
C ALA A 322 -0.84 31.01 14.96
N ALA A 323 0.06 30.19 15.51
CA ALA A 323 1.48 30.52 15.61
C ALA A 323 2.14 30.69 14.22
N ALA A 324 1.79 29.84 13.25
CA ALA A 324 2.29 29.95 11.89
C ALA A 324 1.78 31.20 11.17
N ARG A 325 0.51 31.59 11.39
CA ARG A 325 -0.06 32.84 10.87
C ARG A 325 0.65 34.06 11.45
N GLY A 326 0.87 34.10 12.77
CA GLY A 326 1.62 35.19 13.42
C GLY A 326 3.06 35.33 12.90
N GLN A 327 3.76 34.22 12.67
CA GLN A 327 5.11 34.26 12.08
C GLN A 327 5.13 34.79 10.64
N ARG A 328 4.11 34.49 9.83
CA ARG A 328 3.98 35.03 8.46
C ARG A 328 3.65 36.54 8.45
N GLU A 329 2.86 36.99 9.40
CA GLU A 329 2.56 38.43 9.56
C GLU A 329 3.81 39.21 10.01
N GLU A 330 4.62 38.63 10.89
CA GLU A 330 5.90 39.24 11.31
C GLU A 330 6.99 39.19 10.23
N SER A 331 7.01 38.18 9.36
CA SER A 331 8.00 38.07 8.27
C SER A 331 7.73 38.98 7.08
N GLY A 332 6.55 39.60 7.00
CA GLY A 332 6.20 40.57 5.95
C GLY A 332 6.06 39.98 4.54
N GLU A 333 5.92 38.66 4.42
CA GLU A 333 5.68 38.02 3.11
C GLU A 333 4.26 38.35 2.62
N PRO A 334 4.10 39.00 1.45
CA PRO A 334 2.78 39.30 0.91
C PRO A 334 2.10 37.98 0.52
N GLY A 335 1.01 37.65 1.22
CA GLY A 335 0.23 36.45 0.94
C GLY A 335 -0.32 36.45 -0.48
N GLU A 336 0.00 35.42 -1.26
CA GLU A 336 -0.74 35.12 -2.48
C GLU A 336 -2.21 34.88 -2.11
N PRO A 337 -3.20 35.56 -2.73
CA PRO A 337 -4.61 35.52 -2.33
C PRO A 337 -5.34 34.17 -2.54
N GLY A 338 -4.64 33.04 -2.57
CA GLY A 338 -5.20 31.69 -2.69
C GLY A 338 -4.61 30.65 -1.74
N ALA A 339 -3.41 30.89 -1.17
CA ALA A 339 -2.71 29.87 -0.38
C ALA A 339 -3.31 29.64 1.03
N ALA A 340 -4.21 30.51 1.49
CA ALA A 340 -4.89 30.36 2.78
C ALA A 340 -6.19 29.54 2.67
N GLU A 341 -6.84 29.51 1.50
CA GLU A 341 -7.99 28.63 1.28
C GLU A 341 -7.54 27.18 1.03
N ASP A 342 -6.37 26.99 0.41
CA ASP A 342 -5.81 25.64 0.17
C ASP A 342 -5.19 24.99 1.42
N ALA A 343 -4.86 25.78 2.46
CA ALA A 343 -4.31 25.25 3.72
C ALA A 343 -5.40 24.77 4.71
N ASP A 344 -6.65 25.20 4.48
CA ASP A 344 -7.85 24.79 5.22
C ASP A 344 -8.64 23.70 4.45
N ASP A 345 -8.06 23.07 3.42
CA ASP A 345 -8.66 21.93 2.73
C ASP A 345 -8.55 20.65 3.61
N PRO A 346 -9.65 20.13 4.18
CA PRO A 346 -9.64 18.88 4.92
C PRO A 346 -9.26 17.67 4.05
N ASP A 347 -9.31 17.80 2.71
CA ASP A 347 -9.02 16.75 1.74
C ASP A 347 -7.56 16.75 1.23
N MET A 348 -6.65 17.60 1.76
CA MET A 348 -5.25 17.61 1.31
C MET A 348 -4.53 16.31 1.74
N PRO A 349 -4.09 15.44 0.79
CA PRO A 349 -3.44 14.19 1.15
C PRO A 349 -2.09 14.48 1.81
N SER A 350 -1.85 13.85 2.97
CA SER A 350 -0.67 14.01 3.84
C SER A 350 0.67 13.57 3.21
N GLU A 351 0.76 13.45 1.90
CA GLU A 351 1.87 12.86 1.15
C GLU A 351 2.92 13.88 0.69
N PHE A 352 2.72 15.19 0.88
CA PHE A 352 3.77 16.15 0.55
C PHE A 352 4.91 16.13 1.59
N PRO A 353 6.17 15.93 1.18
CA PRO A 353 7.32 16.01 2.08
C PRO A 353 7.67 17.48 2.37
N GLU A 354 6.78 18.22 3.02
CA GLU A 354 7.08 19.56 3.59
C GLU A 354 8.25 19.53 4.60
N ARG A 355 8.60 18.33 5.07
CA ARG A 355 9.79 18.13 5.89
C ARG A 355 11.10 18.30 5.12
N TRP A 356 11.09 18.09 3.79
CA TRP A 356 12.25 18.20 2.92
C TRP A 356 12.43 19.60 2.32
N SER A 357 11.35 20.39 2.19
CA SER A 357 11.43 21.80 1.80
C SER A 357 12.17 22.66 2.84
N ARG A 358 12.19 22.23 4.12
CA ARG A 358 13.02 22.84 5.17
C ARG A 358 14.53 22.61 5.01
N PHE A 359 14.96 21.62 4.24
CA PHE A 359 16.38 21.30 4.04
C PHE A 359 16.95 21.86 2.73
N LEU A 360 16.10 22.43 1.87
CA LEU A 360 16.53 23.13 0.66
C LEU A 360 16.55 24.64 0.95
N PRO A 361 17.68 25.33 0.74
CA PRO A 361 17.69 26.78 0.84
C PRO A 361 16.69 27.37 -0.16
N PRO A 362 15.90 28.39 0.21
CA PRO A 362 14.83 28.96 -0.61
C PRO A 362 15.37 29.84 -1.74
N GLU A 363 16.19 29.26 -2.61
CA GLU A 363 16.87 29.99 -3.68
C GLU A 363 16.45 29.42 -5.04
N ASP A 364 15.44 30.07 -5.61
CA ASP A 364 15.20 30.24 -7.04
C ASP A 364 15.25 28.99 -7.94
N VAL A 365 14.35 28.04 -7.71
CA VAL A 365 13.99 27.06 -8.75
C VAL A 365 13.17 27.75 -9.86
N THR A 366 12.28 28.67 -9.49
CA THR A 366 11.37 29.39 -10.39
C THR A 366 12.09 30.42 -11.27
N GLY A 367 13.17 31.02 -10.77
CA GLY A 367 14.02 31.96 -11.53
C GLY A 367 14.77 31.30 -12.69
N ARG A 368 15.18 30.03 -12.54
CA ARG A 368 15.92 29.28 -13.56
C ARG A 368 15.06 28.97 -14.79
N LEU A 369 13.78 28.67 -14.59
CA LEU A 369 12.83 28.40 -15.68
C LEU A 369 12.49 29.66 -16.48
N ARG A 370 12.38 30.83 -15.82
CA ARG A 370 12.15 32.12 -16.50
C ARG A 370 13.39 32.64 -17.22
N GLY A 371 14.60 32.35 -16.73
CA GLY A 371 15.85 32.72 -17.40
C GLY A 371 16.09 32.00 -18.73
N GLN A 372 15.58 30.77 -18.86
CA GLN A 372 15.76 29.96 -20.08
C GLN A 372 14.81 30.35 -21.22
N ALA A 373 13.61 30.87 -20.91
CA ALA A 373 12.67 31.39 -21.91
C ALA A 373 13.14 32.71 -22.57
N ARG A 374 14.06 33.45 -21.94
CA ARG A 374 14.60 34.72 -22.48
C ARG A 374 15.87 34.57 -23.32
N ARG A 375 16.41 33.35 -23.50
CA ARG A 375 17.61 33.07 -24.32
C ARG A 375 17.32 32.40 -25.66
N GLY A 376 16.06 32.37 -26.10
CA GLY A 376 15.64 31.81 -27.40
C GLY A 376 15.16 32.84 -28.45
N GLY A 377 15.46 34.13 -28.26
CA GLY A 377 15.17 35.18 -29.26
C GLY A 377 16.39 35.45 -30.13
N THR A 378 16.52 34.72 -31.24
CA THR A 378 17.55 34.97 -32.25
C THR A 378 17.31 36.34 -32.88
N GLN A 379 18.36 37.17 -32.84
CA GLN A 379 18.44 38.53 -33.37
C GLN A 379 18.06 38.59 -34.86
N GLU A 380 17.09 39.45 -35.19
CA GLU A 380 17.00 40.09 -36.50
C GLU A 380 18.23 41.01 -36.66
N GLN A 381 19.13 40.62 -37.57
CA GLN A 381 20.07 41.54 -38.21
C GLN A 381 19.54 41.83 -39.61
N GLU A 382 18.97 43.02 -39.80
CA GLU A 382 18.76 43.62 -41.12
C GLU A 382 20.10 43.97 -41.77
N PRO A 383 20.31 43.63 -43.06
CA PRO A 383 21.19 44.40 -43.92
C PRO A 383 20.38 45.12 -45.01
N GLN A 384 20.37 46.44 -44.88
CA GLN A 384 20.56 47.47 -45.91
C GLN A 384 20.20 47.12 -47.37
N ARG A 385 19.19 47.85 -47.89
CA ARG A 385 18.73 47.92 -49.29
C ARG A 385 19.87 48.07 -50.32
N ASP A 386 19.81 47.28 -51.40
CA ASP A 386 20.06 47.81 -52.75
C ASP A 386 19.37 47.03 -53.90
N GLY A 387 18.76 47.78 -54.83
CA GLY A 387 18.60 47.50 -56.28
C GLY A 387 17.95 46.22 -56.89
N ARG A 388 16.63 46.29 -57.15
CA ARG A 388 15.90 45.83 -58.37
C ARG A 388 15.69 44.31 -58.69
N PRO A 389 14.63 43.97 -59.49
CA PRO A 389 13.82 42.75 -59.33
C PRO A 389 14.07 41.68 -60.41
N LEU A 390 13.44 40.50 -60.30
CA LEU A 390 12.73 39.79 -61.40
C LEU A 390 12.08 38.45 -60.96
N ASN A 391 10.75 38.39 -61.12
CA ASN A 391 9.87 37.28 -61.57
C ASN A 391 9.93 35.85 -60.99
N GLY A 392 8.79 35.42 -60.38
CA GLY A 392 7.85 34.47 -61.01
C GLY A 392 7.86 32.98 -60.61
N THR A 393 7.01 32.60 -59.62
CA THR A 393 6.09 31.40 -59.48
C THR A 393 6.53 29.95 -59.82
N PRO A 394 5.86 28.87 -59.31
CA PRO A 394 5.34 28.53 -57.96
C PRO A 394 5.75 27.09 -57.46
N SER A 395 5.34 26.75 -56.21
CA SER A 395 5.31 25.46 -55.44
C SER A 395 5.11 24.13 -56.22
N PRO A 396 5.37 22.88 -55.68
CA PRO A 396 5.19 22.43 -54.28
C PRO A 396 6.19 21.38 -53.69
N ARG A 397 5.95 21.03 -52.41
CA ARG A 397 6.66 20.11 -51.48
C ARG A 397 7.03 18.72 -52.04
N PRO A 398 8.08 18.07 -51.48
CA PRO A 398 8.16 16.62 -51.42
C PRO A 398 8.06 16.05 -49.99
N SER A 399 7.34 14.94 -49.93
CA SER A 399 7.02 14.03 -48.83
C SER A 399 8.15 13.05 -48.48
N ALA A 400 7.99 12.40 -47.33
CA ALA A 400 8.89 11.46 -46.64
C ALA A 400 9.46 10.28 -47.47
N PRO A 401 10.61 9.71 -47.05
CA PRO A 401 11.26 8.58 -47.74
C PRO A 401 10.66 7.19 -47.40
N PRO A 402 10.73 6.20 -48.32
CA PRO A 402 10.05 4.90 -48.20
C PRO A 402 10.93 3.73 -47.67
N GLU A 403 10.24 2.68 -47.18
CA GLU A 403 10.77 1.36 -46.80
C GLU A 403 11.39 0.56 -47.97
N PRO A 404 12.34 -0.36 -47.71
CA PRO A 404 12.93 -1.21 -48.75
C PRO A 404 12.09 -2.45 -49.07
N ALA A 405 11.84 -2.64 -50.37
CA ALA A 405 11.11 -3.76 -50.95
C ALA A 405 11.97 -5.00 -51.25
N TYR A 406 11.33 -6.14 -51.04
CA TYR A 406 11.65 -7.52 -51.39
C TYR A 406 12.03 -7.72 -52.88
N ARG A 407 13.07 -8.52 -53.17
CA ARG A 407 13.48 -8.94 -54.52
C ARG A 407 13.19 -10.44 -54.75
N PRO A 408 12.49 -10.84 -55.83
CA PRO A 408 12.36 -12.23 -56.24
C PRO A 408 13.30 -12.61 -57.40
N GLY A 409 13.83 -13.84 -57.35
CA GLY A 409 14.17 -14.66 -58.51
C GLY A 409 15.67 -14.86 -58.81
N ASP A 410 16.17 -16.09 -58.65
CA ASP A 410 16.71 -16.84 -59.80
C ASP A 410 16.59 -18.37 -59.56
N ARG A 411 16.16 -19.09 -60.61
CA ARG A 411 16.07 -20.55 -60.70
C ARG A 411 17.20 -21.00 -61.61
N SER A 412 18.02 -21.97 -61.20
CA SER A 412 18.54 -22.98 -62.13
C SER A 412 19.25 -24.15 -61.42
N GLY A 413 18.77 -25.37 -61.73
CA GLY A 413 19.49 -26.65 -61.74
C GLY A 413 19.90 -27.23 -60.38
N ASP A 414 19.98 -28.53 -60.14
CA ASP A 414 19.74 -29.72 -60.94
C ASP A 414 19.94 -30.92 -59.98
N ARG A 415 19.26 -32.04 -60.28
CA ARG A 415 19.58 -33.43 -59.91
C ARG A 415 19.49 -33.95 -58.45
N ASP A 416 18.52 -34.87 -58.29
CA ASP A 416 18.69 -36.30 -57.94
C ASP A 416 19.69 -36.70 -56.84
N ARG A 417 19.19 -37.35 -55.78
CA ARG A 417 19.34 -38.80 -55.53
C ARG A 417 18.83 -39.22 -54.14
N ASP A 418 17.94 -40.21 -54.15
CA ASP A 418 17.86 -41.40 -53.30
C ASP A 418 18.50 -41.37 -51.89
N ARG A 419 17.66 -41.44 -50.84
CA ARG A 419 17.38 -42.66 -50.05
C ARG A 419 16.52 -42.36 -48.83
#